data_AF-A0A7J9YVK9-F1
#
_entry.id   AF-A0A7J9YVK9-F1
#
_cell.length_a   1.000
_cell.length_b   1.000
_cell.length_c   1.000
_cell.angle_alpha   90.00
_cell.angle_beta   90.00
_cell.angle_gamma   90.00
#
_symmetry.space_group_name_H-M   'P 1'
#
loop_
_entity.id
_entity.type
_entity.pdbx_description
1 polymer ?
#
loop_
_entity_poly.entity_id
_entity_poly.type
_entity_poly.pdbx_seq_one_letter_code
_entity_poly.pdbx_strand_id
1 'polypeptide(L)'
;GYYGGSLLRRALAEETYEAAPHVAFLYRQLRGMVTGTEPGDSVEVWFEGGGERSDSFTYQAVSETGNQVLVVAAEDYTGASPDQAPGPHYLDYYLDALTANGIAADVYDVDARDRTAPDHLGVLSHYDGVIWYTGDDVVTREAGRAAGNADRLALDEMLEFRAYMNEGGEVAYTGNWAGQQFTGNVGTQLYDPKDEIACAPLPAGVDPRRCLALRGSGDGTNDVLQYYFGGYVSVLGDGLDESGNAFGVNGIDDPFASLTWALNGGDSADNQDTTSSSVATSGILPPDQFPQFESWPSSRYDKPGGPFDPHTGDQYVYSQIADVSYKRLTREIDVPAGGGSLEFWTSYDTEAAWDHLFVEARTAGGDDWTTLPDANGHTSQATGDSCPEGWRELHPQLDRYQTLNADGTCSPTGTTGEWNAASGSSGGWQQWEIDLSDHAGETVEVSIAYASDWATQNLGVFVDDVTLPDGASTSFETGLDGWEIAGPPPGSGPNANNYVRTDSSGFPVGASITTPNSILIGFGLEGISTAAERDAVMARALEHLLD
;
A
#
# COMPACT_ATOMS: atom_id res chain seq x y z
N GLY A 1 -22.67 33.13 15.82
CA GLY A 1 -23.01 32.16 16.87
C GLY A 1 -23.40 30.89 16.16
N TYR A 2 -22.40 30.06 15.90
CA TYR A 2 -22.51 28.81 15.15
C TYR A 2 -23.13 27.76 16.07
N TYR A 3 -24.26 27.20 15.66
CA TYR A 3 -24.80 25.98 16.26
C TYR A 3 -24.81 24.93 15.15
N GLY A 4 -24.02 23.89 15.35
CA GLY A 4 -23.94 22.73 14.48
C GLY A 4 -25.30 22.05 14.38
N GLY A 5 -25.74 21.86 13.14
CA GLY A 5 -26.86 21.00 12.80
C GLY A 5 -26.33 19.59 12.53
N SER A 6 -26.80 18.63 13.33
CA SER A 6 -26.51 17.21 13.21
C SER A 6 -26.89 16.67 11.83
N LEU A 7 -25.93 16.05 11.14
CA LEU A 7 -26.19 15.21 9.97
C LEU A 7 -26.17 13.75 10.42
N LEU A 8 -27.35 13.13 10.40
CA LEU A 8 -27.61 11.69 10.43
C LEU A 8 -28.95 11.49 9.71
N ARG A 9 -28.96 10.75 8.59
CA ARG A 9 -29.97 10.93 7.53
C ARG A 9 -30.43 9.71 6.73
N ARG A 10 -30.16 8.50 7.16
CA ARG A 10 -30.93 7.25 6.90
C ARG A 10 -30.47 6.34 8.01
N ALA A 11 -31.34 5.42 8.40
CA ALA A 11 -30.93 4.37 9.28
C ALA A 11 -31.31 3.08 8.57
N LEU A 12 -30.30 2.23 8.39
CA LEU A 12 -30.46 0.84 8.00
C LEU A 12 -29.80 0.00 9.07
N ALA A 13 -30.56 -0.98 9.57
CA ALA A 13 -30.10 -1.87 10.61
C ALA A 13 -29.67 -3.20 9.99
N GLU A 14 -28.49 -3.66 10.38
CA GLU A 14 -27.95 -4.98 10.11
C GLU A 14 -28.04 -5.81 11.40
N GLU A 15 -28.58 -7.03 11.32
CA GLU A 15 -28.66 -7.92 12.49
C GLU A 15 -28.09 -9.30 12.15
N THR A 16 -27.08 -9.73 12.91
CA THR A 16 -26.44 -11.05 12.82
C THR A 16 -26.84 -11.90 14.02
N TYR A 17 -27.30 -13.13 13.77
CA TYR A 17 -27.66 -14.12 14.80
C TYR A 17 -26.64 -15.27 14.83
N GLU A 18 -26.22 -15.70 16.04
CA GLU A 18 -25.23 -16.78 16.21
C GLU A 18 -25.78 -17.97 17.04
N ALA A 19 -25.71 -19.20 16.49
CA ALA A 19 -25.47 -20.47 17.21
C ALA A 19 -25.19 -21.68 16.27
N ALA A 20 -24.24 -22.54 16.67
CA ALA A 20 -23.48 -23.60 15.95
C ALA A 20 -24.23 -24.89 15.47
N PRO A 21 -23.55 -25.91 14.90
CA PRO A 21 -22.75 -25.96 13.66
C PRO A 21 -23.36 -26.92 12.61
N HIS A 22 -23.09 -26.68 11.33
CA HIS A 22 -23.56 -27.42 10.13
C HIS A 22 -24.96 -27.07 9.60
N VAL A 23 -25.36 -25.79 9.64
CA VAL A 23 -26.44 -25.28 8.79
C VAL A 23 -25.83 -24.19 7.92
N ALA A 24 -25.90 -24.34 6.61
CA ALA A 24 -25.61 -23.23 5.70
C ALA A 24 -26.71 -22.19 5.91
N PHE A 25 -26.36 -21.07 6.53
CA PHE A 25 -27.26 -19.94 6.66
C PHE A 25 -27.33 -19.23 5.31
N LEU A 26 -28.52 -19.23 4.71
CA LEU A 26 -28.85 -18.33 3.61
C LEU A 26 -29.31 -17.01 4.22
N TYR A 27 -28.39 -16.06 4.32
CA TYR A 27 -28.75 -14.69 4.63
C TYR A 27 -29.27 -14.00 3.37
N ARG A 28 -30.29 -13.16 3.52
CA ARG A 28 -30.79 -12.27 2.47
C ARG A 28 -30.82 -10.87 3.01
N GLN A 29 -30.05 -9.99 2.41
CA GLN A 29 -30.15 -8.56 2.68
C GLN A 29 -31.34 -7.98 1.92
N LEU A 30 -32.12 -7.14 2.58
CA LEU A 30 -33.30 -6.47 2.03
C LEU A 30 -33.15 -4.98 2.24
N ARG A 31 -33.51 -4.20 1.22
CA ARG A 31 -33.51 -2.73 1.26
C ARG A 31 -34.92 -2.22 1.06
N GLY A 32 -35.28 -1.19 1.82
CA GLY A 32 -36.55 -0.47 1.69
C GLY A 32 -36.31 1.04 1.71
N MET A 33 -37.14 1.78 0.98
CA MET A 33 -37.15 3.24 1.02
C MET A 33 -38.30 3.70 1.90
N VAL A 34 -38.01 4.49 2.93
CA VAL A 34 -39.04 5.16 3.73
C VAL A 34 -39.48 6.42 2.98
N THR A 35 -40.79 6.56 2.76
CA THR A 35 -41.37 7.68 2.00
C THR A 35 -42.41 8.42 2.82
N GLY A 36 -42.62 9.71 2.53
CA GLY A 36 -43.68 10.50 3.16
C GLY A 36 -43.30 11.12 4.51
N THR A 37 -42.00 11.35 4.72
CA THR A 37 -41.45 12.05 5.89
C THR A 37 -41.21 13.52 5.56
N GLU A 38 -41.43 14.42 6.52
CA GLU A 38 -41.09 15.84 6.46
C GLU A 38 -39.92 16.17 7.41
N PRO A 39 -39.12 17.21 7.12
CA PRO A 39 -38.09 17.66 8.05
C PRO A 39 -38.66 17.99 9.45
N GLY A 40 -38.07 17.39 10.48
CA GLY A 40 -38.52 17.45 11.88
C GLY A 40 -39.34 16.25 12.34
N ASP A 41 -39.71 15.33 11.44
CA ASP A 41 -40.39 14.10 11.82
C ASP A 41 -39.46 13.15 12.59
N SER A 42 -39.99 12.52 13.64
CA SER A 42 -39.35 11.38 14.29
C SER A 42 -39.88 10.09 13.67
N VAL A 43 -39.03 9.35 12.98
CA VAL A 43 -39.40 8.18 12.21
C VAL A 43 -38.93 6.92 12.92
N GLU A 44 -39.87 6.09 13.36
CA GLU A 44 -39.58 4.76 13.92
C GLU A 44 -39.70 3.70 12.82
N VAL A 45 -38.69 2.84 12.69
CA VAL A 45 -38.60 1.78 11.68
C VAL A 45 -38.41 0.43 12.36
N TRP A 46 -39.03 -0.60 11.81
CA TRP A 46 -38.81 -2.00 12.14
C TRP A 46 -39.03 -2.87 10.90
N PHE A 47 -38.49 -4.08 10.92
CA PHE A 47 -38.66 -5.07 9.85
C PHE A 47 -39.61 -6.19 10.31
N GLU A 48 -40.42 -6.71 9.39
CA GLU A 48 -41.28 -7.87 9.63
C GLU A 48 -41.05 -8.90 8.51
N GLY A 49 -40.86 -10.17 8.88
CA GLY A 49 -40.58 -11.24 7.93
C GLY A 49 -40.71 -12.61 8.58
N GLY A 50 -41.30 -13.58 7.86
CA GLY A 50 -41.43 -14.95 8.36
C GLY A 50 -42.30 -15.13 9.62
N GLY A 51 -43.08 -14.11 10.01
CA GLY A 51 -43.84 -14.08 11.27
C GLY A 51 -43.09 -13.47 12.46
N GLU A 52 -41.84 -13.05 12.26
CA GLU A 52 -41.00 -12.38 13.25
C GLU A 52 -40.94 -10.87 12.97
N ARG A 53 -40.53 -10.11 14.00
CA ARG A 53 -40.33 -8.66 13.95
C ARG A 53 -38.99 -8.31 14.59
N SER A 54 -38.21 -7.44 13.94
CA SER A 54 -36.95 -6.92 14.49
C SER A 54 -37.20 -5.95 15.64
N ASP A 55 -36.15 -5.64 16.39
CA ASP A 55 -36.14 -4.42 17.20
C ASP A 55 -36.37 -3.18 16.32
N SER A 56 -36.98 -2.15 16.89
CA SER A 56 -37.17 -0.86 16.21
C SER A 56 -36.04 0.11 16.52
N PHE A 57 -35.75 0.99 15.58
CA PHE A 57 -34.92 2.16 15.79
C PHE A 57 -35.66 3.42 15.36
N THR A 58 -35.23 4.57 15.89
CA THR A 58 -35.83 5.87 15.56
C THR A 58 -34.77 6.82 15.05
N TYR A 59 -35.07 7.55 13.98
CA TYR A 59 -34.23 8.65 13.48
C TYR A 59 -35.05 9.93 13.27
N GLN A 60 -34.37 11.07 13.18
CA GLN A 60 -34.98 12.34 12.83
C GLN A 60 -34.89 12.55 11.31
N ALA A 61 -36.03 12.73 10.65
CA ALA A 61 -36.04 13.23 9.29
C ALA A 61 -35.63 14.70 9.32
N VAL A 62 -34.72 15.09 8.43
CA VAL A 62 -34.16 16.45 8.38
C VAL A 62 -34.18 16.92 6.91
N SER A 63 -34.00 18.21 6.62
CA SER A 63 -34.04 18.75 5.22
C SER A 63 -32.67 18.78 4.56
N GLU A 64 -32.47 18.12 3.41
CA GLU A 64 -31.15 18.10 2.75
C GLU A 64 -30.74 19.53 2.39
N THR A 65 -29.46 19.84 2.54
CA THR A 65 -28.91 21.15 2.11
C THR A 65 -28.89 21.25 0.58
N GLY A 66 -28.90 20.11 -0.11
CA GLY A 66 -28.74 20.00 -1.55
C GLY A 66 -27.28 20.10 -2.00
N ASN A 67 -26.33 20.12 -1.06
CA ASN A 67 -24.91 20.09 -1.36
C ASN A 67 -24.52 18.72 -1.92
N GLN A 68 -23.69 18.70 -2.95
CA GLN A 68 -23.25 17.46 -3.62
C GLN A 68 -22.05 16.82 -2.92
N VAL A 69 -21.35 17.56 -2.06
CA VAL A 69 -20.12 17.10 -1.40
C VAL A 69 -20.27 17.08 0.12
N LEU A 70 -19.74 16.03 0.73
CA LEU A 70 -19.54 15.94 2.18
C LEU A 70 -18.05 15.95 2.49
N VAL A 71 -17.65 16.74 3.49
CA VAL A 71 -16.34 16.61 4.14
C VAL A 71 -16.52 15.81 5.42
N VAL A 72 -15.91 14.63 5.48
CA VAL A 72 -15.82 13.82 6.68
C VAL A 72 -14.51 14.16 7.38
N ALA A 73 -14.62 14.90 8.48
CA ALA A 73 -13.51 15.20 9.38
C ALA A 73 -13.35 14.02 10.35
N ALA A 74 -12.48 13.09 9.98
CA ALA A 74 -12.11 11.93 10.77
C ALA A 74 -10.82 12.21 11.56
N GLU A 75 -10.73 13.41 12.14
CA GLU A 75 -9.68 13.77 13.10
C GLU A 75 -10.10 13.28 14.50
N ASP A 76 -9.37 12.31 15.03
CA ASP A 76 -9.59 11.60 16.28
C ASP A 76 -9.01 12.37 17.48
N TYR A 77 -9.43 13.64 17.63
CA TYR A 77 -8.88 14.58 18.60
C TYR A 77 -9.24 14.29 20.07
N THR A 78 -10.17 13.36 20.33
CA THR A 78 -10.44 12.76 21.65
C THR A 78 -9.73 11.43 21.85
N GLY A 79 -9.10 10.90 20.80
CA GLY A 79 -8.29 9.69 20.81
C GLY A 79 -6.89 9.88 21.37
N ALA A 80 -6.01 8.93 21.06
CA ALA A 80 -4.68 8.82 21.67
C ALA A 80 -3.51 8.75 20.68
N SER A 81 -3.72 8.95 19.38
CA SER A 81 -2.67 8.68 18.37
C SER A 81 -2.76 9.57 17.14
N PRO A 82 -2.31 10.84 17.23
CA PRO A 82 -1.68 11.46 18.41
C PRO A 82 -2.69 12.06 19.40
N ASP A 83 -2.21 12.38 20.61
CA ASP A 83 -2.96 13.24 21.55
C ASP A 83 -3.04 14.66 20.95
N GLN A 84 -4.25 15.17 20.74
CA GLN A 84 -4.50 16.44 20.06
C GLN A 84 -5.35 17.39 20.91
N ALA A 85 -5.39 18.67 20.53
CA ALA A 85 -6.33 19.62 21.12
C ALA A 85 -7.75 19.38 20.56
N PRO A 86 -8.82 19.73 21.28
CA PRO A 86 -10.19 19.44 20.82
C PRO A 86 -10.59 20.19 19.54
N GLY A 87 -11.34 19.51 18.69
CA GLY A 87 -11.91 20.03 17.43
C GLY A 87 -11.06 19.67 16.20
N PRO A 88 -11.66 19.70 15.00
CA PRO A 88 -10.92 19.42 13.77
C PRO A 88 -9.95 20.58 13.48
N HIS A 89 -8.66 20.28 13.36
CA HIS A 89 -7.58 21.26 13.17
C HIS A 89 -7.46 21.72 11.71
N TYR A 90 -7.86 20.87 10.77
CA TYR A 90 -7.57 21.08 9.35
C TYR A 90 -8.80 21.31 8.48
N LEU A 91 -10.01 21.25 9.04
CA LEU A 91 -11.28 21.39 8.31
C LEU A 91 -11.34 22.63 7.42
N ASP A 92 -10.87 23.78 7.91
CA ASP A 92 -10.95 25.05 7.16
C ASP A 92 -10.14 25.00 5.85
N TYR A 93 -9.04 24.24 5.78
CA TYR A 93 -8.26 24.08 4.54
C TYR A 93 -9.08 23.45 3.41
N TYR A 94 -9.94 22.48 3.77
CA TYR A 94 -10.81 21.78 2.84
C TYR A 94 -12.00 22.66 2.44
N LEU A 95 -12.66 23.29 3.41
CA LEU A 95 -13.82 24.16 3.17
C LEU A 95 -13.46 25.40 2.35
N ASP A 96 -12.30 26.00 2.60
CA ASP A 96 -11.81 27.14 1.82
C ASP A 96 -11.52 26.72 0.37
N ALA A 97 -10.89 25.56 0.15
CA ALA A 97 -10.59 25.06 -1.19
C ALA A 97 -11.86 24.68 -1.98
N LEU A 98 -12.85 24.10 -1.30
CA LEU A 98 -14.18 23.85 -1.88
C LEU A 98 -14.88 25.17 -2.26
N THR A 99 -14.85 26.16 -1.36
CA THR A 99 -15.44 27.48 -1.59
C THR A 99 -14.76 28.21 -2.76
N ALA A 100 -13.44 28.11 -2.88
CA ALA A 100 -12.67 28.67 -3.99
C ALA A 100 -13.08 28.06 -5.35
N ASN A 101 -13.48 26.79 -5.34
CA ASN A 101 -14.01 26.07 -6.50
C ASN A 101 -15.53 26.22 -6.67
N GLY A 102 -16.20 27.04 -5.85
CA GLY A 102 -17.63 27.29 -5.95
C GLY A 102 -18.51 26.11 -5.50
N ILE A 103 -17.94 25.14 -4.79
CA ILE A 103 -18.65 23.99 -4.23
C ILE A 103 -18.97 24.26 -2.77
N ALA A 104 -20.25 24.16 -2.42
CA ALA A 104 -20.68 24.11 -1.04
C ALA A 104 -20.66 22.66 -0.56
N ALA A 105 -20.21 22.45 0.68
CA ALA A 105 -20.18 21.13 1.29
C ALA A 105 -20.79 21.13 2.69
N ASP A 106 -21.32 19.97 3.06
CA ASP A 106 -21.70 19.67 4.42
C ASP A 106 -20.51 19.04 5.18
N VAL A 107 -20.58 19.04 6.53
CA VAL A 107 -19.49 18.50 7.37
C VAL A 107 -19.99 17.41 8.31
N TYR A 108 -19.31 16.27 8.26
CA TYR A 108 -19.42 15.21 9.25
C TYR A 108 -18.12 15.13 10.07
N ASP A 109 -18.09 15.87 11.18
CA ASP A 109 -17.12 15.67 12.25
C ASP A 109 -17.47 14.38 13.02
N VAL A 110 -16.61 13.37 12.87
CA VAL A 110 -16.77 12.02 13.41
C VAL A 110 -16.68 12.03 14.93
N ASP A 111 -15.69 12.75 15.46
CA ASP A 111 -15.41 12.77 16.88
C ASP A 111 -16.45 13.62 17.65
N ALA A 112 -16.90 14.74 17.08
CA ALA A 112 -18.03 15.50 17.61
C ALA A 112 -19.37 14.73 17.57
N ARG A 113 -19.44 13.62 16.83
CA ARG A 113 -20.57 12.68 16.81
C ARG A 113 -20.31 11.46 17.67
N ASP A 114 -19.66 11.69 18.81
CA ASP A 114 -19.36 10.65 19.80
C ASP A 114 -18.59 9.49 19.15
N ARG A 115 -17.64 9.81 18.25
CA ARG A 115 -16.78 8.84 17.56
C ARG A 115 -17.59 7.79 16.77
N THR A 116 -18.57 8.25 15.99
CA THR A 116 -19.46 7.37 15.21
C THR A 116 -19.19 7.51 13.72
N ALA A 117 -18.84 6.42 13.04
CA ALA A 117 -18.66 6.38 11.59
C ALA A 117 -19.91 6.89 10.84
N PRO A 118 -19.76 7.63 9.73
CA PRO A 118 -20.89 8.07 8.92
C PRO A 118 -21.52 6.88 8.17
N ASP A 119 -22.73 6.47 8.56
CA ASP A 119 -23.46 5.38 7.89
C ASP A 119 -23.54 5.61 6.37
N HIS A 120 -23.21 4.60 5.57
CA HIS A 120 -23.11 4.72 4.11
C HIS A 120 -24.45 5.02 3.47
N LEU A 121 -25.53 4.45 3.99
CA LEU A 121 -26.86 4.80 3.52
C LEU A 121 -27.29 6.09 4.20
N GLY A 122 -26.97 6.23 5.48
CA GLY A 122 -27.48 7.23 6.36
C GLY A 122 -26.90 8.62 6.21
N VAL A 123 -25.71 8.71 5.69
CA VAL A 123 -24.97 9.96 5.61
C VAL A 123 -24.37 10.03 4.23
N LEU A 124 -23.51 9.06 3.87
CA LEU A 124 -22.68 9.16 2.68
C LEU A 124 -23.50 9.16 1.38
N SER A 125 -24.48 8.27 1.22
CA SER A 125 -25.29 8.12 -0.01
C SER A 125 -26.25 9.27 -0.33
N HIS A 126 -26.12 10.40 0.37
CA HIS A 126 -26.79 11.66 0.06
C HIS A 126 -25.92 12.64 -0.71
N TYR A 127 -24.65 12.30 -0.90
CA TYR A 127 -23.66 13.10 -1.60
C TYR A 127 -23.18 12.33 -2.82
N ASP A 128 -22.76 13.06 -3.84
CA ASP A 128 -22.17 12.50 -5.05
C ASP A 128 -20.68 12.19 -4.79
N GLY A 129 -19.98 13.09 -4.08
CA GLY A 129 -18.57 12.92 -3.69
C GLY A 129 -18.34 13.16 -2.20
N VAL A 130 -17.40 12.41 -1.61
CA VAL A 130 -17.01 12.56 -0.21
C VAL A 130 -15.51 12.76 -0.08
N ILE A 131 -15.11 13.77 0.68
CA ILE A 131 -13.70 13.97 1.07
C ILE A 131 -13.56 13.46 2.51
N TRP A 132 -12.85 12.36 2.67
CA TRP A 132 -12.49 11.77 3.95
C TRP A 132 -11.08 12.19 4.31
N TYR A 133 -10.92 12.97 5.37
CA TYR A 133 -9.60 13.39 5.80
C TYR A 133 -9.36 13.11 7.29
N THR A 134 -8.11 12.75 7.61
CA THR A 134 -7.71 12.31 8.96
C THR A 134 -6.70 13.25 9.64
N GLY A 135 -6.23 14.29 8.94
CA GLY A 135 -5.26 15.23 9.49
C GLY A 135 -3.98 14.53 9.93
N ASP A 136 -3.60 14.71 11.20
CA ASP A 136 -2.39 14.14 11.81
C ASP A 136 -2.58 12.72 12.39
N ASP A 137 -3.78 12.15 12.30
CA ASP A 137 -4.07 10.86 12.93
C ASP A 137 -3.25 9.71 12.35
N VAL A 138 -2.50 9.05 13.23
CA VAL A 138 -1.69 7.88 12.88
C VAL A 138 -2.51 6.59 12.99
N VAL A 139 -3.30 6.44 14.05
CA VAL A 139 -4.17 5.28 14.31
C VAL A 139 -5.39 5.75 15.08
N THR A 140 -6.61 5.51 14.58
CA THR A 140 -7.82 5.79 15.35
C THR A 140 -7.81 4.92 16.61
N ARG A 141 -7.71 5.54 17.79
CA ARG A 141 -7.41 4.84 19.04
C ARG A 141 -8.07 5.53 20.23
N GLU A 142 -8.91 4.79 20.94
CA GLU A 142 -9.55 5.27 22.17
C GLU A 142 -8.52 5.80 23.18
N ALA A 143 -8.86 6.93 23.81
CA ALA A 143 -8.10 7.51 24.91
C ALA A 143 -7.76 6.47 25.98
N GLY A 144 -6.47 6.39 26.34
CA GLY A 144 -5.96 5.48 27.37
C GLY A 144 -5.63 4.06 26.90
N ARG A 145 -5.93 3.69 25.65
CA ARG A 145 -5.38 2.46 25.04
C ARG A 145 -3.92 2.70 24.61
N ALA A 146 -3.07 1.69 24.80
CA ALA A 146 -1.66 1.78 24.44
C ALA A 146 -1.42 1.48 22.94
N ALA A 147 -0.20 1.73 22.45
CA ALA A 147 0.22 1.32 21.11
C ALA A 147 0.00 -0.19 20.88
N GLY A 148 -0.35 -0.56 19.64
CA GLY A 148 -0.77 -1.91 19.27
C GLY A 148 -2.28 -2.17 19.40
N ASN A 149 -3.04 -1.19 19.91
CA ASN A 149 -4.50 -1.18 19.85
C ASN A 149 -4.98 -0.24 18.72
N ALA A 150 -6.04 -0.64 18.03
CA ALA A 150 -6.92 0.24 17.29
C ALA A 150 -8.30 0.26 17.95
N ASP A 151 -9.02 1.35 17.75
CA ASP A 151 -10.45 1.41 18.01
C ASP A 151 -11.23 0.68 16.91
N ARG A 152 -12.40 0.11 17.22
CA ARG A 152 -13.25 -0.51 16.20
C ARG A 152 -13.72 0.53 15.17
N LEU A 153 -13.85 1.80 15.58
CA LEU A 153 -14.23 2.91 14.72
C LEU A 153 -13.44 2.93 13.40
N ALA A 154 -12.12 2.68 13.43
CA ALA A 154 -11.29 2.67 12.22
C ALA A 154 -11.83 1.70 11.15
N LEU A 155 -12.25 0.50 11.60
CA LEU A 155 -12.82 -0.50 10.72
C LEU A 155 -14.25 -0.12 10.29
N ASP A 156 -15.05 0.38 11.21
CA ASP A 156 -16.42 0.79 10.90
C ASP A 156 -16.42 1.90 9.82
N GLU A 157 -15.57 2.94 9.94
CA GLU A 157 -15.38 3.95 8.90
C GLU A 157 -14.99 3.33 7.56
N MET A 158 -13.94 2.50 7.53
CA MET A 158 -13.47 1.85 6.31
C MET A 158 -14.58 1.01 5.63
N LEU A 159 -15.40 0.31 6.40
CA LEU A 159 -16.50 -0.50 5.89
C LEU A 159 -17.68 0.36 5.38
N GLU A 160 -18.00 1.48 6.04
CA GLU A 160 -19.03 2.41 5.56
C GLU A 160 -18.59 3.08 4.24
N PHE A 161 -17.34 3.54 4.13
CA PHE A 161 -16.82 4.09 2.87
C PHE A 161 -16.78 3.05 1.74
N ARG A 162 -16.40 1.80 2.05
CA ARG A 162 -16.50 0.69 1.10
C ARG A 162 -17.94 0.47 0.63
N ALA A 163 -18.89 0.44 1.55
CA ALA A 163 -20.30 0.23 1.23
C ALA A 163 -20.88 1.37 0.40
N TYR A 164 -20.47 2.61 0.66
CA TYR A 164 -20.79 3.77 -0.15
C TYR A 164 -20.25 3.65 -1.59
N MET A 165 -18.97 3.26 -1.76
CA MET A 165 -18.38 3.04 -3.08
C MET A 165 -19.04 1.89 -3.86
N ASN A 166 -19.45 0.81 -3.17
CA ASN A 166 -20.22 -0.28 -3.80
C ASN A 166 -21.56 0.18 -4.41
N GLU A 167 -22.13 1.26 -3.88
CA GLU A 167 -23.38 1.86 -4.36
C GLU A 167 -23.13 3.00 -5.37
N GLY A 168 -21.89 3.17 -5.84
CA GLY A 168 -21.48 4.14 -6.85
C GLY A 168 -21.08 5.50 -6.30
N GLY A 169 -20.87 5.61 -4.98
CA GLY A 169 -20.34 6.82 -4.37
C GLY A 169 -18.84 6.99 -4.60
N GLU A 170 -18.36 8.23 -4.64
CA GLU A 170 -16.94 8.51 -4.91
C GLU A 170 -16.22 9.17 -3.74
N VAL A 171 -14.96 8.78 -3.49
CA VAL A 171 -14.23 9.16 -2.26
C VAL A 171 -12.81 9.64 -2.54
N ALA A 172 -12.45 10.83 -2.03
CA ALA A 172 -11.04 11.20 -1.84
C ALA A 172 -10.63 10.95 -0.38
N TYR A 173 -9.60 10.12 -0.17
CA TYR A 173 -9.04 9.82 1.16
C TYR A 173 -7.65 10.44 1.30
N THR A 174 -7.46 11.31 2.30
CA THR A 174 -6.25 12.14 2.46
C THR A 174 -5.94 12.46 3.93
N GLY A 175 -4.72 12.92 4.20
CA GLY A 175 -4.19 13.18 5.54
C GLY A 175 -2.69 12.89 5.59
N ASN A 176 -2.00 13.41 6.60
CA ASN A 176 -0.57 13.20 6.79
C ASN A 176 -0.21 11.70 6.87
N TRP A 177 -1.08 10.88 7.48
CA TRP A 177 -0.92 9.43 7.65
C TRP A 177 -2.04 8.60 6.98
N ALA A 178 -2.72 9.15 5.97
CA ALA A 178 -3.88 8.51 5.36
C ALA A 178 -3.60 7.05 4.94
N GLY A 179 -4.52 6.16 5.31
CA GLY A 179 -4.44 4.73 5.01
C GLY A 179 -3.46 3.92 5.86
N GLN A 180 -2.48 4.55 6.53
CA GLN A 180 -1.36 3.81 7.12
C GLN A 180 -1.77 2.91 8.29
N GLN A 181 -2.81 3.27 9.05
CA GLN A 181 -3.36 2.42 10.11
C GLN A 181 -3.86 1.04 9.62
N PHE A 182 -4.12 0.92 8.31
CA PHE A 182 -4.57 -0.30 7.65
C PHE A 182 -3.44 -1.10 6.99
N THR A 183 -2.19 -0.77 7.29
CA THR A 183 -0.98 -1.39 6.72
C THR A 183 -0.04 -1.94 7.80
N GLY A 184 1.07 -2.56 7.40
CA GLY A 184 2.18 -2.92 8.29
C GLY A 184 3.01 -1.74 8.83
N ASN A 185 2.89 -0.55 8.23
CA ASN A 185 3.83 0.57 8.46
C ASN A 185 3.79 1.15 9.87
N VAL A 186 2.65 1.03 10.57
CA VAL A 186 2.50 1.44 11.97
C VAL A 186 2.52 0.25 12.93
N GLY A 187 3.03 -0.90 12.50
CA GLY A 187 3.02 -2.15 13.24
C GLY A 187 1.62 -2.79 13.31
N THR A 188 1.52 -3.95 13.97
CA THR A 188 0.23 -4.64 14.12
C THR A 188 -0.69 -3.90 15.09
N GLN A 189 -1.75 -3.29 14.56
CA GLN A 189 -2.82 -2.70 15.34
C GLN A 189 -3.98 -3.68 15.49
N LEU A 190 -4.34 -4.02 16.72
CA LEU A 190 -5.39 -4.97 17.05
C LEU A 190 -6.65 -4.26 17.56
N TYR A 191 -7.81 -4.67 17.07
CA TYR A 191 -9.10 -4.21 17.57
C TYR A 191 -9.93 -5.40 18.08
N ASP A 192 -10.88 -5.12 18.97
CA ASP A 192 -11.90 -6.07 19.39
C ASP A 192 -13.15 -5.87 18.53
N PRO A 193 -13.61 -6.86 17.74
CA PRO A 193 -14.83 -6.74 16.95
C PRO A 193 -16.08 -6.44 17.77
N LYS A 194 -16.07 -6.72 19.08
CA LYS A 194 -17.18 -6.39 19.99
C LYS A 194 -17.05 -5.01 20.64
N ASP A 195 -15.88 -4.39 20.51
CA ASP A 195 -15.52 -3.13 21.15
C ASP A 195 -15.78 -3.09 22.67
N GLU A 196 -15.38 -4.16 23.39
CA GLU A 196 -15.55 -4.23 24.86
C GLU A 196 -14.20 -4.27 25.59
N ILE A 197 -13.10 -4.55 24.90
CA ILE A 197 -11.77 -4.72 25.50
C ILE A 197 -10.66 -4.05 24.68
N ALA A 198 -9.57 -3.68 25.38
CA ALA A 198 -8.28 -3.46 24.74
C ALA A 198 -7.62 -4.80 24.39
N CYS A 199 -6.92 -4.85 23.27
CA CYS A 199 -6.27 -6.04 22.74
C CYS A 199 -4.77 -6.13 23.06
N ALA A 200 -4.14 -5.01 23.42
CA ALA A 200 -2.73 -4.94 23.78
C ALA A 200 -2.52 -4.13 25.08
N PRO A 201 -2.17 -4.78 26.22
CA PRO A 201 -2.04 -6.22 26.40
C PRO A 201 -3.42 -6.92 26.42
N LEU A 202 -3.47 -8.16 25.93
CA LEU A 202 -4.67 -8.98 25.99
C LEU A 202 -5.08 -9.25 27.45
N PRO A 203 -6.34 -9.02 27.84
CA PRO A 203 -6.82 -9.31 29.19
C PRO A 203 -6.71 -10.80 29.54
N ALA A 204 -6.39 -11.10 30.80
CA ALA A 204 -6.21 -12.48 31.25
C ALA A 204 -7.50 -13.30 31.07
N GLY A 205 -7.36 -14.47 30.44
CA GLY A 205 -8.48 -15.39 30.19
C GLY A 205 -9.30 -15.10 28.93
N VAL A 206 -8.93 -14.08 28.14
CA VAL A 206 -9.51 -13.85 26.81
C VAL A 206 -8.80 -14.71 25.77
N ASP A 207 -9.55 -15.29 24.83
CA ASP A 207 -8.99 -16.01 23.69
C ASP A 207 -8.27 -15.01 22.75
N PRO A 208 -6.97 -15.21 22.43
CA PRO A 208 -6.23 -14.31 21.56
C PRO A 208 -6.86 -14.08 20.19
N ARG A 209 -7.66 -15.05 19.69
CA ARG A 209 -8.35 -14.95 18.39
C ARG A 209 -9.51 -13.94 18.38
N ARG A 210 -9.90 -13.42 19.54
CA ARG A 210 -10.89 -12.34 19.63
C ARG A 210 -10.37 -11.05 19.01
N CYS A 211 -9.07 -10.78 19.17
CA CYS A 211 -8.44 -9.56 18.70
C CYS A 211 -7.96 -9.75 17.27
N LEU A 212 -8.48 -8.93 16.35
CA LEU A 212 -8.18 -9.02 14.92
C LEU A 212 -7.25 -7.87 14.51
N ALA A 213 -6.41 -8.11 13.52
CA ALA A 213 -5.53 -7.08 12.97
C ALA A 213 -6.30 -6.17 12.03
N LEU A 214 -6.12 -4.86 12.17
CA LEU A 214 -6.83 -3.86 11.35
C LEU A 214 -6.47 -3.96 9.86
N ARG A 215 -5.21 -4.31 9.56
CA ARG A 215 -4.75 -4.62 8.19
C ARG A 215 -5.34 -5.90 7.59
N GLY A 216 -6.17 -6.64 8.32
CA GLY A 216 -6.71 -7.92 7.88
C GLY A 216 -5.72 -9.09 8.00
N SER A 217 -6.01 -10.17 7.28
CA SER A 217 -5.18 -11.37 7.21
C SER A 217 -4.59 -11.52 5.81
N GLY A 218 -3.27 -11.73 5.69
CA GLY A 218 -2.63 -11.94 4.39
C GLY A 218 -1.38 -11.08 4.23
N ASP A 219 -1.27 -10.47 3.05
CA ASP A 219 -0.15 -9.70 2.47
C ASP A 219 0.16 -8.34 3.15
N GLY A 220 -0.46 -8.04 4.28
CA GLY A 220 -0.06 -6.91 5.13
C GLY A 220 -0.77 -5.57 4.87
N THR A 221 -1.71 -5.51 3.92
CA THR A 221 -2.54 -4.31 3.66
C THR A 221 -4.02 -4.67 3.66
N ASN A 222 -4.88 -3.83 4.23
CA ASN A 222 -6.33 -4.08 4.26
C ASN A 222 -6.95 -4.10 2.84
N ASP A 223 -7.80 -5.11 2.58
CA ASP A 223 -8.50 -5.30 1.30
C ASP A 223 -9.20 -4.05 0.75
N VAL A 224 -9.79 -3.21 1.60
CA VAL A 224 -10.48 -1.99 1.12
C VAL A 224 -9.47 -0.98 0.58
N LEU A 225 -8.34 -0.81 1.27
CA LEU A 225 -7.28 0.06 0.81
C LEU A 225 -6.68 -0.43 -0.51
N GLN A 226 -6.48 -1.75 -0.64
CA GLN A 226 -5.97 -2.35 -1.88
C GLN A 226 -6.96 -2.23 -3.03
N TYR A 227 -8.19 -2.73 -2.86
CA TYR A 227 -9.08 -3.02 -3.99
C TYR A 227 -10.06 -1.90 -4.31
N TYR A 228 -10.36 -1.01 -3.37
CA TYR A 228 -11.26 0.13 -3.61
C TYR A 228 -10.47 1.42 -3.83
N PHE A 229 -9.46 1.66 -3.01
CA PHE A 229 -8.57 2.83 -3.11
C PHE A 229 -7.35 2.61 -4.01
N GLY A 230 -7.13 1.38 -4.48
CA GLY A 230 -6.05 1.05 -5.41
C GLY A 230 -4.65 1.02 -4.77
N GLY A 231 -4.51 1.24 -3.46
CA GLY A 231 -3.22 1.27 -2.78
C GLY A 231 -2.80 -0.12 -2.29
N TYR A 232 -2.09 -0.88 -3.14
CA TYR A 232 -1.73 -2.28 -2.86
C TYR A 232 -0.61 -2.40 -1.82
N VAL A 233 0.55 -1.79 -2.11
CA VAL A 233 1.71 -1.72 -1.21
C VAL A 233 1.96 -0.27 -0.85
N SER A 234 2.00 0.04 0.45
CA SER A 234 2.26 1.40 0.94
C SER A 234 3.73 1.60 1.30
N VAL A 235 4.35 2.65 0.77
CA VAL A 235 5.74 3.05 1.03
C VAL A 235 5.74 4.29 1.90
N LEU A 236 5.87 4.11 3.21
CA LEU A 236 5.90 5.20 4.17
C LEU A 236 7.19 6.03 4.03
N GLY A 237 7.05 7.35 4.06
CA GLY A 237 8.15 8.31 4.00
C GLY A 237 8.71 8.58 2.60
N ASP A 238 8.15 8.00 1.54
CA ASP A 238 8.70 8.10 0.17
C ASP A 238 8.78 9.55 -0.37
N GLY A 239 7.99 10.46 0.20
CA GLY A 239 7.97 11.88 -0.14
C GLY A 239 8.85 12.77 0.73
N LEU A 240 9.71 12.21 1.59
CA LEU A 240 10.61 12.98 2.45
C LEU A 240 12.08 12.83 2.05
N ASP A 241 12.86 13.91 2.19
CA ASP A 241 14.33 13.86 2.08
C ASP A 241 14.99 13.29 3.35
N GLU A 242 16.31 13.09 3.33
CA GLU A 242 17.08 12.59 4.48
C GLU A 242 16.99 13.47 5.74
N SER A 243 16.59 14.74 5.59
CA SER A 243 16.39 15.69 6.68
C SER A 243 14.93 15.76 7.16
N GLY A 244 14.03 14.99 6.54
CA GLY A 244 12.60 14.96 6.84
C GLY A 244 11.81 16.09 6.18
N ASN A 245 12.36 16.79 5.18
CA ASN A 245 11.59 17.79 4.43
C ASN A 245 10.78 17.12 3.32
N ALA A 246 9.51 17.52 3.17
CA ALA A 246 8.67 17.03 2.09
C ALA A 246 9.15 17.55 0.73
N PHE A 247 9.22 16.65 -0.26
CA PHE A 247 9.40 17.00 -1.65
C PHE A 247 8.12 17.65 -2.22
N GLY A 248 8.27 18.38 -3.34
CA GLY A 248 7.13 18.76 -4.15
C GLY A 248 6.44 17.54 -4.77
N VAL A 249 5.34 17.77 -5.47
CA VAL A 249 4.57 16.71 -6.13
C VAL A 249 4.24 17.13 -7.56
N ASN A 250 4.39 16.20 -8.49
CA ASN A 250 4.03 16.33 -9.89
C ASN A 250 2.83 15.45 -10.19
N GLY A 251 1.80 16.01 -10.82
CA GLY A 251 0.70 15.26 -11.42
C GLY A 251 1.16 14.60 -12.72
N ILE A 252 1.09 13.28 -12.77
CA ILE A 252 1.63 12.47 -13.87
C ILE A 252 0.53 11.84 -14.74
N ASP A 253 -0.69 11.78 -14.23
CA ASP A 253 -1.87 11.28 -14.94
C ASP A 253 -3.15 11.92 -14.37
N ASP A 254 -4.30 11.61 -14.93
CA ASP A 254 -5.59 12.09 -14.46
C ASP A 254 -5.84 11.67 -12.99
N PRO A 255 -6.42 12.54 -12.15
CA PRO A 255 -6.95 13.86 -12.51
C PRO A 255 -5.92 14.99 -12.43
N PHE A 256 -4.71 14.73 -11.90
CA PHE A 256 -3.74 15.77 -11.58
C PHE A 256 -2.80 16.14 -12.73
N ALA A 257 -2.95 15.53 -13.90
CA ALA A 257 -2.11 15.75 -15.06
C ALA A 257 -1.82 17.25 -15.30
N SER A 258 -0.53 17.57 -15.46
CA SER A 258 -0.01 18.93 -15.68
C SER A 258 -0.07 19.89 -14.47
N LEU A 259 -0.43 19.41 -13.28
CA LEU A 259 -0.24 20.17 -12.04
C LEU A 259 1.12 19.84 -11.41
N THR A 260 1.72 20.83 -10.77
CA THR A 260 2.86 20.68 -9.85
C THR A 260 2.57 21.56 -8.65
N TRP A 261 2.82 21.05 -7.45
CA TRP A 261 2.63 21.80 -6.20
C TRP A 261 3.72 21.44 -5.19
N ALA A 262 3.95 22.34 -4.24
CA ALA A 262 4.83 22.08 -3.12
C ALA A 262 4.05 21.61 -1.87
N LEU A 263 4.75 20.94 -0.96
CA LEU A 263 4.27 20.59 0.37
C LEU A 263 5.06 21.37 1.43
N ASN A 264 4.39 21.71 2.54
CA ASN A 264 4.88 22.55 3.64
C ASN A 264 5.29 23.98 3.21
N GLY A 265 5.45 24.86 4.19
CA GLY A 265 5.69 26.30 4.04
C GLY A 265 4.45 27.08 3.60
N GLY A 266 4.63 28.40 3.44
CA GLY A 266 3.61 29.28 2.88
C GLY A 266 2.34 29.37 3.72
N ASP A 267 1.22 29.04 3.10
CA ASP A 267 -0.14 29.03 3.67
C ASP A 267 -0.58 27.61 4.05
N SER A 268 0.33 26.64 4.15
CA SER A 268 0.03 25.27 4.57
C SER A 268 -0.04 25.12 6.09
N ALA A 269 -0.50 23.96 6.53
CA ALA A 269 -0.48 23.54 7.93
C ALA A 269 0.94 23.26 8.48
N ASP A 270 1.97 23.17 7.62
CA ASP A 270 3.32 22.77 8.00
C ASP A 270 3.37 21.42 8.76
N ASN A 271 2.46 20.51 8.44
CA ASN A 271 2.26 19.24 9.15
C ASN A 271 2.66 17.99 8.34
N GLN A 272 3.22 18.13 7.13
CA GLN A 272 3.68 16.96 6.35
C GLN A 272 5.06 16.52 6.84
N ASP A 273 5.11 16.00 8.07
CA ASP A 273 6.26 15.33 8.68
C ASP A 273 6.28 13.82 8.39
N THR A 274 5.23 13.34 7.73
CA THR A 274 5.14 12.06 7.05
C THR A 274 4.55 12.28 5.67
N THR A 275 4.85 11.33 4.80
CA THR A 275 4.23 11.18 3.49
C THR A 275 4.18 9.69 3.18
N SER A 276 3.43 9.32 2.17
CA SER A 276 3.47 7.95 1.65
C SER A 276 3.29 7.95 0.14
N SER A 277 3.86 6.94 -0.49
CA SER A 277 3.46 6.53 -1.83
C SER A 277 2.75 5.19 -1.75
N SER A 278 2.02 4.80 -2.79
CA SER A 278 1.48 3.45 -2.91
C SER A 278 1.73 2.88 -4.30
N VAL A 279 1.94 1.57 -4.38
CA VAL A 279 1.84 0.80 -5.63
C VAL A 279 0.36 0.70 -5.99
N ALA A 280 0.01 1.11 -7.20
CA ALA A 280 -1.33 0.92 -7.75
C ALA A 280 -1.63 -0.58 -7.87
N THR A 281 -2.83 -1.00 -7.48
CA THR A 281 -3.28 -2.39 -7.57
C THR A 281 -3.18 -2.95 -8.99
N SER A 282 -3.40 -2.14 -10.03
CA SER A 282 -3.22 -2.56 -11.42
C SER A 282 -1.76 -2.86 -11.80
N GLY A 283 -0.80 -2.39 -11.01
CA GLY A 283 0.60 -2.79 -11.10
C GLY A 283 0.85 -4.25 -10.71
N ILE A 284 -0.04 -4.83 -9.91
CA ILE A 284 0.01 -6.22 -9.44
C ILE A 284 -1.02 -7.10 -10.15
N LEU A 285 -2.24 -6.56 -10.33
CA LEU A 285 -3.41 -7.19 -10.91
C LEU A 285 -3.79 -6.49 -12.21
N PRO A 286 -3.23 -6.90 -13.37
CA PRO A 286 -3.41 -6.20 -14.63
C PRO A 286 -4.90 -6.05 -15.02
N PRO A 287 -5.36 -4.86 -15.46
CA PRO A 287 -6.77 -4.61 -15.80
C PRO A 287 -7.34 -5.50 -16.92
N ASP A 288 -6.49 -6.05 -17.80
CA ASP A 288 -6.94 -6.98 -18.86
C ASP A 288 -7.42 -8.33 -18.30
N GLN A 289 -6.99 -8.68 -17.09
CA GLN A 289 -7.42 -9.88 -16.35
C GLN A 289 -8.36 -9.52 -15.18
N PHE A 290 -8.12 -8.38 -14.53
CA PHE A 290 -8.84 -7.92 -13.33
C PHE A 290 -9.40 -6.50 -13.51
N PRO A 291 -10.32 -6.28 -14.46
CA PRO A 291 -10.81 -4.93 -14.79
C PRO A 291 -11.51 -4.22 -13.62
N GLN A 292 -12.01 -4.96 -12.63
CA GLN A 292 -12.65 -4.39 -11.44
C GLN A 292 -11.66 -3.71 -10.47
N PHE A 293 -10.35 -3.90 -10.64
CA PHE A 293 -9.31 -3.30 -9.79
C PHE A 293 -8.43 -2.29 -10.55
N GLU A 294 -9.01 -1.72 -11.61
CA GLU A 294 -8.37 -0.64 -12.37
C GLU A 294 -7.97 0.50 -11.43
N SER A 295 -6.69 0.85 -11.47
CA SER A 295 -6.07 1.86 -10.63
C SER A 295 -4.77 2.34 -11.28
N TRP A 296 -4.39 3.59 -11.04
CA TRP A 296 -3.17 4.15 -11.60
C TRP A 296 -2.57 5.23 -10.70
N PRO A 297 -1.25 5.45 -10.72
CA PRO A 297 -0.62 6.61 -10.11
C PRO A 297 -1.06 7.90 -10.81
N SER A 298 -1.68 8.83 -10.10
CA SER A 298 -2.08 10.14 -10.66
C SER A 298 -1.11 11.27 -10.30
N SER A 299 -0.30 11.08 -9.26
CA SER A 299 0.78 12.01 -8.89
C SER A 299 1.99 11.28 -8.32
N ARG A 300 3.16 11.94 -8.30
CA ARG A 300 4.41 11.45 -7.72
C ARG A 300 5.20 12.57 -7.06
N TYR A 301 5.94 12.23 -6.00
CA TYR A 301 6.88 13.17 -5.42
C TYR A 301 7.97 13.56 -6.42
N ASP A 302 8.27 14.86 -6.49
CA ASP A 302 9.33 15.46 -7.30
C ASP A 302 10.70 15.26 -6.63
N LYS A 303 11.06 13.98 -6.45
CA LYS A 303 12.33 13.58 -5.84
C LYS A 303 13.44 13.50 -6.90
N PRO A 304 14.61 14.11 -6.68
CA PRO A 304 15.75 13.91 -7.56
C PRO A 304 16.39 12.54 -7.27
N GLY A 305 16.24 11.58 -8.18
CA GLY A 305 16.93 10.29 -8.11
C GLY A 305 16.55 9.48 -6.86
N GLY A 306 15.27 9.10 -6.75
CA GLY A 306 14.79 8.27 -5.65
C GLY A 306 15.31 6.84 -5.67
N PRO A 307 15.07 6.07 -4.60
CA PRO A 307 15.51 4.68 -4.48
C PRO A 307 15.06 3.79 -5.66
N PHE A 308 14.01 4.18 -6.38
CA PHE A 308 13.43 3.43 -7.49
C PHE A 308 13.36 4.21 -8.81
N ASP A 309 14.02 5.37 -8.88
CA ASP A 309 14.31 6.05 -10.14
C ASP A 309 15.62 5.50 -10.73
N PRO A 310 15.87 5.60 -12.06
CA PRO A 310 17.17 5.32 -12.65
C PRO A 310 18.32 5.94 -11.85
N HIS A 311 19.31 5.11 -11.52
CA HIS A 311 20.48 5.57 -10.79
C HIS A 311 21.32 6.50 -11.69
N THR A 312 21.44 6.13 -12.96
CA THR A 312 21.99 6.99 -14.01
C THR A 312 21.04 7.06 -15.20
N GLY A 313 20.83 8.26 -15.73
CA GLY A 313 20.06 8.47 -16.95
C GLY A 313 18.56 8.30 -16.76
N ASP A 314 17.88 7.70 -17.73
CA ASP A 314 16.42 7.62 -17.78
C ASP A 314 15.91 6.17 -17.72
N GLN A 315 16.77 5.15 -17.74
CA GLN A 315 16.36 3.75 -17.87
C GLN A 315 17.11 2.84 -16.92
N TYR A 316 16.45 1.79 -16.44
CA TYR A 316 17.05 0.70 -15.66
C TYR A 316 16.46 -0.65 -16.07
N VAL A 317 16.86 -1.72 -15.37
CA VAL A 317 16.15 -3.00 -15.40
C VAL A 317 15.44 -3.24 -14.07
N TYR A 318 14.16 -3.60 -14.12
CA TYR A 318 13.29 -3.78 -12.96
C TYR A 318 12.59 -5.13 -12.98
N SER A 319 12.56 -5.83 -11.85
CA SER A 319 12.02 -7.17 -11.73
C SER A 319 10.51 -7.27 -11.94
N GLN A 320 9.77 -6.16 -11.81
CA GLN A 320 8.31 -6.19 -11.64
C GLN A 320 7.91 -6.96 -10.36
N ILE A 321 6.60 -7.03 -10.09
CA ILE A 321 6.06 -7.64 -8.88
C ILE A 321 5.25 -8.88 -9.26
N ALA A 322 5.56 -10.03 -8.69
CA ALA A 322 4.80 -11.28 -8.87
C ALA A 322 5.20 -12.32 -7.81
N ASP A 323 4.21 -12.97 -7.22
CA ASP A 323 4.42 -14.15 -6.36
C ASP A 323 4.93 -15.36 -7.16
N VAL A 324 5.54 -16.32 -6.47
CA VAL A 324 5.97 -17.63 -7.00
C VAL A 324 6.82 -17.44 -8.26
N SER A 325 7.81 -16.55 -8.18
CA SER A 325 8.59 -16.14 -9.33
C SER A 325 10.10 -16.33 -9.12
N TYR A 326 10.80 -16.74 -10.17
CA TYR A 326 12.27 -16.79 -10.19
C TYR A 326 12.75 -16.06 -11.43
N LYS A 327 13.11 -14.79 -11.24
CA LYS A 327 13.39 -13.84 -12.32
C LYS A 327 14.90 -13.69 -12.46
N ARG A 328 15.41 -13.67 -13.70
CA ARG A 328 16.85 -13.63 -13.96
C ARG A 328 17.21 -12.62 -15.03
N LEU A 329 18.19 -11.78 -14.72
CA LEU A 329 18.93 -10.98 -15.70
C LEU A 329 20.28 -11.67 -15.91
N THR A 330 20.47 -12.32 -17.05
CA THR A 330 21.55 -13.30 -17.28
C THR A 330 22.54 -12.83 -18.34
N ARG A 331 23.82 -13.16 -18.17
CA ARG A 331 24.87 -12.91 -19.16
C ARG A 331 26.01 -13.93 -19.07
N GLU A 332 26.56 -14.33 -20.22
CA GLU A 332 27.89 -14.96 -20.28
C GLU A 332 29.00 -13.89 -20.29
N ILE A 333 29.95 -14.01 -19.37
CA ILE A 333 31.05 -13.07 -19.15
C ILE A 333 32.38 -13.79 -19.38
N ASP A 334 33.19 -13.27 -20.29
CA ASP A 334 34.58 -13.70 -20.45
C ASP A 334 35.45 -13.01 -19.39
N VAL A 335 35.88 -13.75 -18.36
CA VAL A 335 36.67 -13.17 -17.26
C VAL A 335 38.12 -13.01 -17.72
N PRO A 336 38.71 -11.81 -17.61
CA PRO A 336 40.12 -11.60 -17.95
C PRO A 336 41.03 -12.58 -17.19
N ALA A 337 42.16 -12.95 -17.80
CA ALA A 337 43.13 -13.85 -17.17
C ALA A 337 43.74 -13.31 -15.86
N GLY A 338 43.57 -12.02 -15.57
CA GLY A 338 43.95 -11.39 -14.30
C GLY A 338 42.86 -11.43 -13.23
N GLY A 339 41.70 -12.02 -13.51
CA GLY A 339 40.50 -11.90 -12.68
C GLY A 339 39.76 -10.59 -12.93
N GLY A 340 38.88 -10.23 -11.99
CA GLY A 340 38.11 -9.00 -11.99
C GLY A 340 36.76 -9.18 -11.31
N SER A 341 36.04 -8.07 -11.16
CA SER A 341 34.72 -8.02 -10.52
C SER A 341 33.63 -7.70 -11.53
N LEU A 342 32.43 -8.22 -11.28
CA LEU A 342 31.19 -7.67 -11.81
C LEU A 342 30.67 -6.67 -10.77
N GLU A 343 30.54 -5.40 -11.16
CA GLU A 343 29.96 -4.35 -10.32
C GLU A 343 28.61 -3.93 -10.88
N PHE A 344 27.64 -3.63 -10.02
CA PHE A 344 26.37 -3.04 -10.44
C PHE A 344 25.72 -2.29 -9.28
N TRP A 345 24.87 -1.32 -9.60
CA TRP A 345 24.01 -0.68 -8.62
C TRP A 345 22.68 -1.43 -8.55
N THR A 346 22.19 -1.65 -7.33
CA THR A 346 20.86 -2.20 -7.10
C THR A 346 20.14 -1.48 -5.98
N SER A 347 18.85 -1.26 -6.16
CA SER A 347 17.92 -0.97 -5.08
C SER A 347 16.87 -2.06 -5.06
N TYR A 348 16.41 -2.46 -3.87
CA TYR A 348 15.37 -3.47 -3.76
C TYR A 348 14.55 -3.29 -2.49
N ASP A 349 13.30 -3.75 -2.58
CA ASP A 349 12.45 -3.96 -1.43
C ASP A 349 11.71 -5.29 -1.64
N THR A 350 12.09 -6.30 -0.86
CA THR A 350 11.57 -7.67 -0.93
C THR A 350 11.01 -8.08 0.44
N GLU A 351 10.16 -9.10 0.48
CA GLU A 351 9.68 -9.62 1.77
C GLU A 351 10.86 -10.14 2.61
N ALA A 352 11.05 -9.52 3.77
CA ALA A 352 12.23 -9.76 4.60
C ALA A 352 12.26 -11.20 5.14
N ALA A 353 13.36 -11.91 4.87
CA ALA A 353 13.60 -13.33 5.16
C ALA A 353 12.78 -14.34 4.35
N TRP A 354 11.92 -13.91 3.44
CA TRP A 354 11.12 -14.81 2.61
C TRP A 354 11.52 -14.76 1.13
N ASP A 355 11.80 -13.55 0.66
CA ASP A 355 12.14 -13.25 -0.73
C ASP A 355 13.59 -12.80 -0.85
N HIS A 356 14.30 -13.25 -1.88
CA HIS A 356 15.75 -13.08 -1.95
C HIS A 356 16.29 -12.61 -3.31
N LEU A 357 17.14 -11.59 -3.26
CA LEU A 357 18.02 -11.16 -4.35
C LEU A 357 19.41 -11.79 -4.16
N PHE A 358 19.96 -12.38 -5.22
CA PHE A 358 21.29 -12.99 -5.21
C PHE A 358 21.92 -13.01 -6.59
N VAL A 359 23.23 -13.26 -6.64
CA VAL A 359 23.96 -13.46 -7.89
C VAL A 359 24.34 -14.92 -7.99
N GLU A 360 23.76 -15.64 -8.95
CA GLU A 360 24.12 -17.03 -9.25
C GLU A 360 25.11 -17.10 -10.41
N ALA A 361 26.06 -18.03 -10.33
CA ALA A 361 27.09 -18.22 -11.33
C ALA A 361 27.37 -19.70 -11.58
N ARG A 362 27.79 -20.03 -12.81
CA ARG A 362 28.36 -21.32 -13.20
C ARG A 362 29.39 -21.14 -14.31
N THR A 363 30.26 -22.13 -14.51
CA THR A 363 31.02 -22.22 -15.77
C THR A 363 30.02 -22.25 -16.95
N ALA A 364 30.31 -21.54 -18.05
CA ALA A 364 29.40 -21.50 -19.21
C ALA A 364 29.05 -22.91 -19.72
N GLY A 365 27.74 -23.22 -19.76
CA GLY A 365 27.23 -24.56 -20.09
C GLY A 365 27.47 -25.66 -19.03
N GLY A 366 28.04 -25.30 -17.88
CA GLY A 366 28.30 -26.18 -16.75
C GLY A 366 27.08 -26.45 -15.86
N ASP A 367 27.31 -27.19 -14.78
CA ASP A 367 26.31 -27.54 -13.77
C ASP A 367 26.79 -27.24 -12.33
N ASP A 368 27.93 -26.57 -12.22
CA ASP A 368 28.65 -26.14 -11.03
C ASP A 368 28.08 -24.84 -10.44
N TRP A 369 26.75 -24.78 -10.34
CA TRP A 369 26.05 -23.61 -9.84
C TRP A 369 26.43 -23.29 -8.40
N THR A 370 26.76 -22.02 -8.13
CA THR A 370 26.85 -21.43 -6.79
C THR A 370 26.20 -20.04 -6.78
N THR A 371 25.92 -19.49 -5.60
CA THR A 371 25.72 -18.04 -5.45
C THR A 371 27.00 -17.40 -4.93
N LEU A 372 27.26 -16.16 -5.34
CA LEU A 372 28.48 -15.42 -5.00
C LEU A 372 28.16 -14.29 -4.00
N PRO A 373 29.02 -14.07 -3.00
CA PRO A 373 28.85 -12.98 -2.06
C PRO A 373 29.16 -11.64 -2.71
N ASP A 374 28.41 -10.62 -2.31
CA ASP A 374 28.79 -9.22 -2.53
C ASP A 374 29.93 -8.84 -1.58
N ALA A 375 31.03 -8.34 -2.14
CA ALA A 375 32.22 -7.91 -1.42
C ALA A 375 32.00 -6.64 -0.59
N ASN A 376 30.95 -5.86 -0.88
CA ASN A 376 30.55 -4.70 -0.08
C ASN A 376 29.73 -5.07 1.17
N GLY A 377 29.41 -6.36 1.35
CA GLY A 377 28.85 -6.91 2.58
C GLY A 377 27.32 -6.84 2.67
N HIS A 378 26.62 -6.68 1.54
CA HIS A 378 25.16 -6.62 1.48
C HIS A 378 24.48 -7.99 1.49
N THR A 379 25.19 -9.05 1.09
CA THR A 379 24.68 -10.43 1.12
C THR A 379 25.11 -11.20 2.38
N SER A 380 24.31 -12.19 2.78
CA SER A 380 24.65 -13.10 3.88
C SER A 380 24.30 -14.56 3.55
N GLN A 381 24.77 -15.48 4.39
CA GLN A 381 24.40 -16.90 4.35
C GLN A 381 23.09 -17.21 5.09
N ALA A 382 22.27 -16.22 5.43
CA ALA A 382 20.96 -16.46 6.03
C ALA A 382 20.02 -17.07 4.97
N THR A 383 19.52 -18.28 5.23
CA THR A 383 18.70 -19.05 4.28
C THR A 383 17.24 -18.60 4.21
N GLY A 384 16.82 -17.70 5.11
CA GLY A 384 15.45 -17.21 5.19
C GLY A 384 14.49 -18.19 5.86
N ASP A 385 13.29 -17.69 6.15
CA ASP A 385 12.15 -18.46 6.66
C ASP A 385 11.43 -19.23 5.54
N SER A 386 11.57 -18.81 4.27
CA SER A 386 11.09 -19.57 3.10
C SER A 386 11.73 -20.96 2.96
N CYS A 387 13.00 -21.08 3.33
CA CYS A 387 13.72 -22.34 3.19
C CYS A 387 13.13 -23.48 4.04
N PRO A 388 12.96 -23.33 5.37
CA PRO A 388 12.32 -24.37 6.19
C PRO A 388 10.86 -24.63 5.82
N GLU A 389 10.15 -23.65 5.26
CA GLU A 389 8.76 -23.80 4.81
C GLU A 389 8.62 -24.47 3.43
N GLY A 390 9.74 -24.68 2.72
CA GLY A 390 9.77 -25.55 1.54
C GLY A 390 9.69 -24.84 0.19
N TRP A 391 10.09 -23.56 0.10
CA TRP A 391 10.09 -22.83 -1.18
C TRP A 391 10.93 -23.49 -2.29
N ARG A 392 11.85 -24.39 -1.94
CA ARG A 392 12.58 -25.28 -2.85
C ARG A 392 11.65 -26.16 -3.71
N GLU A 393 10.41 -26.40 -3.28
CA GLU A 393 9.39 -27.09 -4.07
C GLU A 393 8.84 -26.19 -5.20
N LEU A 394 8.77 -24.88 -4.98
CA LEU A 394 8.50 -23.88 -6.02
C LEU A 394 9.71 -23.70 -6.94
N HIS A 395 10.90 -23.71 -6.34
CA HIS A 395 12.16 -23.40 -7.00
C HIS A 395 13.23 -24.48 -6.76
N PRO A 396 13.17 -25.62 -7.48
CA PRO A 396 14.13 -26.71 -7.31
C PRO A 396 15.60 -26.34 -7.55
N GLN A 397 15.87 -25.26 -8.27
CA GLN A 397 17.22 -24.70 -8.44
C GLN A 397 17.88 -24.34 -7.09
N LEU A 398 17.09 -23.97 -6.07
CA LEU A 398 17.61 -23.58 -4.77
C LEU A 398 18.32 -24.72 -4.02
N ASP A 399 18.04 -25.98 -4.38
CA ASP A 399 18.77 -27.17 -3.87
C ASP A 399 20.25 -27.19 -4.26
N ARG A 400 20.68 -26.33 -5.18
CA ARG A 400 22.09 -26.12 -5.50
C ARG A 400 22.82 -25.35 -4.41
N TYR A 401 22.11 -24.50 -3.67
CA TYR A 401 22.69 -23.52 -2.74
C TYR A 401 22.26 -23.73 -1.29
N GLN A 402 21.08 -24.31 -1.05
CA GLN A 402 20.51 -24.53 0.28
C GLN A 402 20.18 -26.02 0.49
N THR A 403 20.16 -26.45 1.76
CA THR A 403 19.73 -27.81 2.14
C THR A 403 18.75 -27.76 3.30
N LEU A 404 17.54 -28.29 3.11
CA LEU A 404 16.61 -28.58 4.22
C LEU A 404 17.10 -29.82 4.98
N ASN A 405 17.48 -29.61 6.23
CA ASN A 405 17.99 -30.64 7.12
C ASN A 405 16.84 -31.48 7.72
N ALA A 406 17.16 -32.69 8.18
CA ALA A 406 16.18 -33.60 8.77
C ALA A 406 15.53 -33.08 10.08
N ASP A 407 16.13 -32.07 10.71
CA ASP A 407 15.60 -31.41 11.90
C ASP A 407 14.72 -30.18 11.58
N GLY A 408 14.47 -29.91 10.29
CA GLY A 408 13.67 -28.78 9.82
C GLY A 408 14.43 -27.46 9.70
N THR A 409 15.75 -27.44 9.97
CA THR A 409 16.59 -26.25 9.73
C THR A 409 17.11 -26.21 8.30
N CYS A 410 17.58 -25.06 7.84
CA CYS A 410 18.23 -24.94 6.53
C CYS A 410 19.72 -24.59 6.64
N SER A 411 20.56 -25.34 5.92
CA SER A 411 21.99 -25.05 5.74
C SER A 411 22.21 -24.19 4.50
N PRO A 412 23.13 -23.20 4.53
CA PRO A 412 23.45 -22.34 3.39
C PRO A 412 24.42 -22.99 2.38
N THR A 413 24.33 -24.31 2.27
CA THR A 413 25.09 -25.09 1.29
C THR A 413 24.16 -26.11 0.69
N GLY A 414 24.28 -26.29 -0.63
CA GLY A 414 23.45 -27.21 -1.39
C GLY A 414 24.28 -28.29 -2.05
N THR A 415 23.72 -28.86 -3.11
CA THR A 415 24.34 -29.96 -3.86
C THR A 415 25.60 -29.57 -4.62
N THR A 416 25.75 -28.30 -5.03
CA THR A 416 26.89 -27.84 -5.84
C THR A 416 27.59 -26.60 -5.30
N GLY A 417 26.88 -25.72 -4.59
CA GLY A 417 27.42 -24.44 -4.17
C GLY A 417 26.92 -23.97 -2.80
N GLU A 418 27.21 -22.71 -2.51
CA GLU A 418 26.86 -22.03 -1.27
C GLU A 418 25.78 -20.98 -1.53
N TRP A 419 25.11 -20.56 -0.45
CA TRP A 419 24.08 -19.53 -0.43
C TRP A 419 24.64 -18.19 0.07
N ASN A 420 24.49 -17.14 -0.74
CA ASN A 420 24.78 -15.76 -0.45
C ASN A 420 23.68 -14.92 -1.11
N ALA A 421 22.85 -14.27 -0.28
CA ALA A 421 21.72 -13.48 -0.76
C ALA A 421 21.43 -12.31 0.17
N ALA A 422 20.65 -11.36 -0.34
CA ALA A 422 20.03 -10.29 0.43
C ALA A 422 18.51 -10.43 0.41
N SER A 423 17.86 -9.81 1.39
CA SER A 423 16.40 -9.82 1.57
C SER A 423 15.97 -8.59 2.38
N GLY A 424 14.72 -8.16 2.24
CA GLY A 424 14.19 -6.95 2.87
C GLY A 424 14.40 -5.71 2.00
N SER A 425 14.42 -4.53 2.62
CA SER A 425 14.68 -3.26 1.93
C SER A 425 16.17 -2.91 1.94
N SER A 426 16.70 -2.47 0.80
CA SER A 426 18.06 -1.92 0.69
C SER A 426 18.16 -0.46 1.16
N GLY A 427 17.03 0.23 1.37
CA GLY A 427 17.00 1.64 1.74
C GLY A 427 17.50 2.60 0.64
N GLY A 428 17.55 2.14 -0.62
CA GLY A 428 18.04 2.91 -1.76
C GLY A 428 19.04 2.18 -2.63
N TRP A 429 19.68 2.91 -3.53
CA TRP A 429 20.72 2.38 -4.42
C TRP A 429 22.00 2.08 -3.63
N GLN A 430 22.47 0.85 -3.76
CA GLN A 430 23.74 0.38 -3.22
C GLN A 430 24.53 -0.34 -4.31
N GLN A 431 25.84 -0.19 -4.30
CA GLN A 431 26.71 -0.86 -5.26
C GLN A 431 27.05 -2.26 -4.74
N TRP A 432 26.81 -3.28 -5.55
CA TRP A 432 27.31 -4.63 -5.31
C TRP A 432 28.57 -4.87 -6.13
N GLU A 433 29.53 -5.58 -5.54
CA GLU A 433 30.78 -6.01 -6.18
C GLU A 433 30.94 -7.52 -6.03
N ILE A 434 30.88 -8.25 -7.16
CA ILE A 434 30.96 -9.71 -7.20
C ILE A 434 32.34 -10.11 -7.74
N ASP A 435 33.17 -10.71 -6.89
CA ASP A 435 34.49 -11.20 -7.29
C ASP A 435 34.38 -12.45 -8.19
N LEU A 436 34.92 -12.35 -9.41
CA LEU A 436 34.97 -13.44 -10.38
C LEU A 436 36.40 -13.99 -10.58
N SER A 437 37.33 -13.64 -9.69
CA SER A 437 38.75 -14.02 -9.82
C SER A 437 38.98 -15.54 -9.83
N ASP A 438 38.11 -16.32 -9.20
CA ASP A 438 38.18 -17.79 -9.24
C ASP A 438 37.86 -18.36 -10.63
N HIS A 439 37.24 -17.56 -11.51
CA HIS A 439 36.96 -17.88 -12.92
C HIS A 439 37.93 -17.20 -13.89
N ALA A 440 39.07 -16.70 -13.43
CA ALA A 440 40.02 -15.97 -14.27
C ALA A 440 40.46 -16.76 -15.52
N GLY A 441 40.19 -16.19 -16.71
CA GLY A 441 40.51 -16.79 -18.00
C GLY A 441 39.46 -17.79 -18.51
N GLU A 442 38.33 -17.91 -17.83
CA GLU A 442 37.18 -18.75 -18.21
C GLU A 442 35.99 -17.88 -18.62
N THR A 443 34.99 -18.49 -19.25
CA THR A 443 33.68 -17.88 -19.49
C THR A 443 32.71 -18.37 -18.44
N VAL A 444 32.07 -17.45 -17.72
CA VAL A 444 31.11 -17.72 -16.63
C VAL A 444 29.73 -17.22 -17.05
N GLU A 445 28.69 -18.01 -16.81
CA GLU A 445 27.29 -17.55 -16.93
C GLU A 445 26.87 -17.02 -15.56
N VAL A 446 26.47 -15.74 -15.51
CA VAL A 446 26.04 -15.04 -14.29
C VAL A 446 24.58 -14.61 -14.46
N SER A 447 23.78 -14.77 -13.41
CA SER A 447 22.45 -14.17 -13.32
C SER A 447 22.29 -13.35 -12.05
N ILE A 448 21.82 -12.11 -12.20
CA ILE A 448 21.24 -11.34 -11.10
C ILE A 448 19.81 -11.85 -10.95
N ALA A 449 19.56 -12.58 -9.87
CA ALA A 449 18.36 -13.38 -9.68
C ALA A 449 17.53 -12.88 -8.50
N TYR A 450 16.21 -12.82 -8.68
CA TYR A 450 15.24 -12.56 -7.62
C TYR A 450 14.25 -13.72 -7.57
N ALA A 451 14.17 -14.39 -6.42
CA ALA A 451 13.22 -15.47 -6.18
C ALA A 451 12.23 -15.08 -5.07
N SER A 452 10.95 -15.34 -5.30
CA SER A 452 9.87 -15.11 -4.33
C SER A 452 9.13 -16.38 -3.90
N ASP A 453 8.52 -16.34 -2.73
CA ASP A 453 7.78 -17.45 -2.14
C ASP A 453 6.31 -17.51 -2.61
N TRP A 454 5.35 -17.95 -1.77
CA TRP A 454 3.94 -18.11 -2.15
C TRP A 454 3.12 -16.82 -2.12
N ALA A 455 3.50 -15.83 -1.32
CA ALA A 455 2.66 -14.66 -1.06
C ALA A 455 3.44 -13.52 -0.42
N THR A 456 2.85 -12.32 -0.42
CA THR A 456 3.43 -11.07 0.10
C THR A 456 4.55 -10.58 -0.80
N GLN A 457 4.22 -9.55 -1.56
CA GLN A 457 5.20 -8.90 -2.40
C GLN A 457 5.46 -7.48 -1.93
N ASN A 458 6.74 -7.15 -1.88
CA ASN A 458 7.20 -5.77 -1.86
C ASN A 458 7.53 -5.31 -3.29
N LEU A 459 8.24 -4.20 -3.42
CA LEU A 459 8.42 -3.48 -4.68
C LEU A 459 9.24 -4.24 -5.73
N GLY A 460 10.09 -5.18 -5.31
CA GLY A 460 10.97 -5.98 -6.16
C GLY A 460 12.39 -5.43 -6.23
N VAL A 461 13.09 -5.69 -7.34
CA VAL A 461 14.53 -5.42 -7.52
C VAL A 461 14.77 -4.54 -8.74
N PHE A 462 15.60 -3.52 -8.57
CA PHE A 462 16.05 -2.59 -9.59
C PHE A 462 17.56 -2.77 -9.79
N VAL A 463 18.01 -2.75 -11.04
CA VAL A 463 19.43 -2.93 -11.42
C VAL A 463 19.79 -1.86 -12.44
N ASP A 464 20.91 -1.18 -12.19
CA ASP A 464 21.46 -0.16 -13.07
C ASP A 464 23.00 -0.13 -12.98
N ASP A 465 23.65 0.61 -13.87
CA ASP A 465 25.09 0.88 -13.86
C ASP A 465 25.98 -0.36 -13.67
N VAL A 466 25.83 -1.32 -14.58
CA VAL A 466 26.60 -2.57 -14.58
C VAL A 466 27.97 -2.35 -15.22
N THR A 467 29.04 -2.77 -14.55
CA THR A 467 30.42 -2.81 -15.07
C THR A 467 30.96 -4.24 -15.01
N LEU A 468 31.40 -4.75 -16.16
CA LEU A 468 31.97 -6.09 -16.32
C LEU A 468 33.47 -6.11 -15.94
N PRO A 469 34.05 -7.30 -15.68
CA PRO A 469 35.47 -7.45 -15.33
C PRO A 469 36.47 -6.85 -16.33
N ASP A 470 36.09 -6.71 -17.61
CA ASP A 470 36.91 -6.10 -18.66
C ASP A 470 36.79 -4.56 -18.73
N GLY A 471 35.95 -3.98 -17.88
CA GLY A 471 35.66 -2.55 -17.81
C GLY A 471 34.56 -2.08 -18.76
N ALA A 472 33.93 -2.97 -19.54
CA ALA A 472 32.75 -2.61 -20.32
C ALA A 472 31.56 -2.34 -19.38
N SER A 473 30.75 -1.32 -19.67
CA SER A 473 29.63 -0.95 -18.81
C SER A 473 28.33 -0.64 -19.57
N THR A 474 27.20 -0.70 -18.86
CA THR A 474 25.87 -0.30 -19.33
C THR A 474 25.04 0.29 -18.19
N SER A 475 24.27 1.34 -18.50
CA SER A 475 23.17 1.86 -17.69
C SER A 475 21.82 1.69 -18.43
N PHE A 476 21.75 0.71 -19.32
CA PHE A 476 20.55 0.32 -20.06
C PHE A 476 19.86 1.41 -20.90
N GLU A 477 20.53 2.51 -21.26
CA GLU A 477 19.89 3.63 -21.98
C GLU A 477 19.37 3.31 -23.38
N THR A 478 19.93 2.30 -24.05
CA THR A 478 19.52 1.96 -25.44
C THR A 478 19.14 0.50 -25.64
N GLY A 479 19.35 -0.36 -24.64
CA GLY A 479 19.06 -1.78 -24.71
C GLY A 479 19.56 -2.51 -23.46
N LEU A 480 19.72 -3.82 -23.57
CA LEU A 480 20.27 -4.67 -22.50
C LEU A 480 21.78 -4.93 -22.63
N ASP A 481 22.41 -4.40 -23.68
CA ASP A 481 23.86 -4.46 -23.92
C ASP A 481 24.52 -5.84 -23.81
N GLY A 482 23.76 -6.90 -24.10
CA GLY A 482 24.19 -8.30 -24.06
C GLY A 482 23.72 -9.08 -22.83
N TRP A 483 23.02 -8.42 -21.89
CA TRP A 483 22.21 -9.09 -20.89
C TRP A 483 20.92 -9.63 -21.52
N GLU A 484 20.44 -10.75 -20.99
CA GLU A 484 19.20 -11.40 -21.39
C GLU A 484 18.24 -11.45 -20.20
N ILE A 485 16.98 -11.07 -20.43
CA ILE A 485 15.90 -11.33 -19.47
C ILE A 485 15.51 -12.79 -19.63
N ALA A 486 16.00 -13.63 -18.73
CA ALA A 486 15.75 -15.06 -18.73
C ALA A 486 14.54 -15.40 -17.84
N GLY A 487 13.77 -16.40 -18.28
CA GLY A 487 12.72 -17.00 -17.46
C GLY A 487 13.29 -17.85 -16.32
N PRO A 488 12.41 -18.49 -15.54
CA PRO A 488 12.81 -19.25 -14.36
C PRO A 488 13.64 -20.49 -14.74
N PRO A 489 14.51 -20.98 -13.83
CA PRO A 489 15.29 -22.18 -14.07
C PRO A 489 14.40 -23.44 -14.19
N PRO A 490 14.90 -24.52 -14.82
CA PRO A 490 14.11 -25.75 -14.98
C PRO A 490 13.58 -26.30 -13.66
N GLY A 491 12.29 -26.63 -13.65
CA GLY A 491 11.60 -27.17 -12.47
C GLY A 491 10.67 -26.17 -11.80
N SER A 492 10.93 -24.87 -11.94
CA SER A 492 10.02 -23.82 -11.50
C SER A 492 8.83 -23.65 -12.45
N GLY A 493 7.70 -23.21 -11.90
CA GLY A 493 6.55 -22.76 -12.70
C GLY A 493 6.90 -21.54 -13.55
N PRO A 494 6.12 -21.24 -14.61
CA PRO A 494 6.33 -20.03 -15.40
C PRO A 494 6.04 -18.78 -14.54
N ASN A 495 6.91 -17.78 -14.62
CA ASN A 495 6.67 -16.50 -13.95
C ASN A 495 5.51 -15.76 -14.62
N ALA A 496 4.70 -15.04 -13.83
CA ALA A 496 3.68 -14.12 -14.35
C ALA A 496 4.29 -12.94 -15.12
N ASN A 497 5.42 -12.41 -14.64
CA ASN A 497 6.26 -11.41 -15.29
C ASN A 497 7.75 -11.68 -15.02
N ASN A 498 8.65 -10.97 -15.71
CA ASN A 498 10.11 -11.09 -15.53
C ASN A 498 10.73 -9.71 -15.37
N TYR A 499 12.06 -9.63 -15.28
CA TYR A 499 12.74 -8.35 -15.47
C TYR A 499 12.27 -7.64 -16.75
N VAL A 500 12.21 -6.31 -16.70
CA VAL A 500 11.91 -5.46 -17.85
C VAL A 500 12.82 -4.26 -17.83
N ARG A 501 13.26 -3.82 -19.01
CA ARG A 501 13.93 -2.54 -19.17
C ARG A 501 12.87 -1.45 -19.25
N THR A 502 12.91 -0.50 -18.32
CA THR A 502 11.90 0.56 -18.20
C THR A 502 12.53 1.83 -17.64
N ASP A 503 11.79 2.93 -17.71
CA ASP A 503 12.02 4.13 -16.91
C ASP A 503 11.17 4.11 -15.65
N SER A 504 11.32 5.16 -14.82
CA SER A 504 10.51 5.35 -13.62
C SER A 504 9.00 5.41 -13.90
N SER A 505 8.53 5.79 -15.10
CA SER A 505 7.10 5.82 -15.42
C SER A 505 6.48 4.41 -15.42
N GLY A 506 7.25 3.38 -15.79
CA GLY A 506 6.80 2.00 -15.77
C GLY A 506 6.69 1.38 -14.37
N PHE A 507 7.14 2.07 -13.32
CA PHE A 507 6.96 1.62 -11.94
C PHE A 507 5.62 2.15 -11.40
N PRO A 508 4.64 1.31 -11.05
CA PRO A 508 3.26 1.73 -10.76
C PRO A 508 3.09 2.37 -9.36
N VAL A 509 4.05 3.18 -8.91
CA VAL A 509 4.01 3.89 -7.63
C VAL A 509 3.61 5.36 -7.80
N GLY A 510 2.77 5.86 -6.90
CA GLY A 510 2.34 7.26 -6.86
C GLY A 510 2.23 7.83 -5.46
N ALA A 511 2.44 9.14 -5.34
CA ALA A 511 2.05 9.94 -4.18
C ALA A 511 0.52 10.05 -4.05
N SER A 512 -0.19 9.82 -5.15
CA SER A 512 -1.62 9.57 -5.15
C SER A 512 -1.95 8.42 -6.09
N ILE A 513 -2.85 7.54 -5.65
CA ILE A 513 -3.44 6.48 -6.48
C ILE A 513 -4.88 6.84 -6.76
N THR A 514 -5.29 6.71 -8.03
CA THR A 514 -6.66 6.94 -8.47
C THR A 514 -7.25 5.63 -8.98
N THR A 515 -8.52 5.42 -8.65
CA THR A 515 -9.37 4.38 -9.25
C THR A 515 -10.55 5.09 -9.93
N PRO A 516 -11.40 4.39 -10.70
CA PRO A 516 -12.59 5.04 -11.28
C PRO A 516 -13.54 5.72 -10.28
N ASN A 517 -13.47 5.40 -8.98
CA ASN A 517 -14.38 5.94 -7.96
C ASN A 517 -13.66 6.51 -6.73
N SER A 518 -12.34 6.62 -6.76
CA SER A 518 -11.62 7.12 -5.58
C SER A 518 -10.25 7.70 -5.88
N ILE A 519 -9.78 8.52 -4.94
CA ILE A 519 -8.41 9.01 -4.89
C ILE A 519 -7.84 8.75 -3.50
N LEU A 520 -6.78 7.95 -3.41
CA LEU A 520 -5.94 7.85 -2.22
C LEU A 520 -4.78 8.83 -2.34
N ILE A 521 -4.66 9.77 -1.40
CA ILE A 521 -3.61 10.79 -1.38
C ILE A 521 -2.70 10.50 -0.19
N GLY A 522 -1.43 10.19 -0.45
CA GLY A 522 -0.45 9.83 0.57
C GLY A 522 0.11 11.01 1.37
N PHE A 523 -0.55 12.17 1.31
CA PHE A 523 -0.25 13.39 2.04
C PHE A 523 -1.58 14.11 2.32
N GLY A 524 -1.56 15.06 3.26
CA GLY A 524 -2.72 15.90 3.59
C GLY A 524 -2.89 17.06 2.61
N LEU A 525 -4.11 17.32 2.15
CA LEU A 525 -4.40 18.52 1.35
C LEU A 525 -4.07 19.81 2.12
N GLU A 526 -4.20 19.81 3.44
CA GLU A 526 -3.77 20.89 4.34
C GLU A 526 -2.26 21.19 4.26
N GLY A 527 -1.48 20.20 3.83
CA GLY A 527 -0.03 20.26 3.66
C GLY A 527 0.44 20.98 2.39
N ILE A 528 -0.45 21.29 1.45
CA ILE A 528 -0.08 21.96 0.20
C ILE A 528 0.33 23.43 0.47
N SER A 529 1.51 23.82 0.00
CA SER A 529 2.23 25.05 0.37
C SER A 529 1.45 26.34 0.20
N THR A 530 0.62 26.46 -0.83
CA THR A 530 -0.17 27.68 -1.07
C THR A 530 -1.64 27.37 -1.28
N ALA A 531 -2.50 28.32 -0.89
CA ALA A 531 -3.95 28.19 -1.13
C ALA A 531 -4.27 27.98 -2.61
N ALA A 532 -3.59 28.70 -3.51
CA ALA A 532 -3.83 28.58 -4.96
C ALA A 532 -3.48 27.18 -5.51
N GLU A 533 -2.40 26.56 -5.03
CA GLU A 533 -2.06 25.17 -5.40
C GLU A 533 -3.08 24.19 -4.82
N ARG A 534 -3.47 24.37 -3.56
CA ARG A 534 -4.48 23.52 -2.90
C ARG A 534 -5.83 23.61 -3.60
N ASP A 535 -6.26 24.81 -3.97
CA ASP A 535 -7.50 25.05 -4.72
C ASP A 535 -7.45 24.34 -6.08
N ALA A 536 -6.31 24.35 -6.77
CA ALA A 536 -6.14 23.67 -8.05
C ALA A 536 -6.16 22.14 -7.93
N VAL A 537 -5.53 21.58 -6.89
CA VAL A 537 -5.59 20.13 -6.62
C VAL A 537 -7.01 19.73 -6.24
N MET A 538 -7.68 20.50 -5.37
CA MET A 538 -9.08 20.28 -5.02
C MET A 538 -10.00 20.34 -6.25
N ALA A 539 -9.77 21.28 -7.16
CA ALA A 539 -10.54 21.38 -8.40
C ALA A 539 -10.49 20.07 -9.21
N ARG A 540 -9.30 19.49 -9.38
CA ARG A 540 -9.11 18.24 -10.11
C ARG A 540 -9.67 17.03 -9.40
N ALA A 541 -9.53 16.99 -8.07
CA ALA A 541 -10.17 15.96 -7.27
C ALA A 541 -11.70 16.02 -7.44
N LEU A 542 -12.30 17.21 -7.38
CA LEU A 542 -13.75 17.40 -7.57
C LEU A 542 -14.22 17.06 -8.98
N GLU A 543 -13.45 17.40 -10.01
CA GLU A 543 -13.75 17.00 -11.39
C GLU A 543 -13.80 15.48 -11.52
N HIS A 544 -12.94 14.75 -10.82
CA HIS A 544 -12.98 13.29 -10.79
C HIS A 544 -14.17 12.76 -9.99
N LEU A 545 -14.41 13.29 -8.78
CA LEU A 545 -15.42 12.80 -7.85
C LEU A 545 -16.89 13.08 -8.24
N LEU A 546 -17.11 13.94 -9.23
CA LEU A 546 -18.44 14.46 -9.59
C LEU A 546 -18.77 14.30 -11.09
N ASP A 547 -17.96 13.55 -11.84
CA ASP A 547 -18.20 13.24 -13.27
C ASP A 547 -19.26 12.12 -13.42
#